data_AF-Q5QVD7-F1
#
_entry.id   AF-Q5QVD7-F1
#
_cell.length_a   1.000
_cell.length_b   1.000
_cell.length_c   1.000
_cell.angle_alpha   90.00
_cell.angle_beta   90.00
_cell.angle_gamma   90.00
#
_symmetry.space_group_name_H-M   'P 1'
#
loop_
_entity.id
_entity.type
_entity.pdbx_description
1 polymer ?
#
loop_
_entity_poly.entity_id
_entity_poly.type
_entity_poly.pdbx_seq_one_letter_code
_entity_poly.pdbx_strand_id
1 'polypeptide(L)'
;MMPMTKKVLFLCTANSARSLMAEAILRQFGNDELEVYSAGTEPTQPEPKALEALQALGVSTEGLSSKAVSDLSIDEFDYVISLCDRARSECQLQYKENHFIAWDFPDPVSSKKTNAFKKTAHELSDRIKMFLLILRKNSDKPHLFNAPEDFFKIMADPLRLTMISLLAKHKELCVCEFVDATAMSQPKVSRHLAQLREYGLLIDRKDQRWVYYQLNPALPDWMRKIIITTADYNPQLIKDIDNGCV
;
A
#
# COMPACT_ATOMS: atom_id res chain seq x y z
N MET A 1 -15.20 14.28 -0.96
CA MET A 1 -15.15 13.25 -2.02
C MET A 1 -14.38 12.07 -1.43
N MET A 2 -15.04 10.92 -1.24
CA MET A 2 -14.36 9.72 -0.74
C MET A 2 -13.24 9.33 -1.71
N PRO A 3 -12.06 8.87 -1.23
CA PRO A 3 -11.03 8.37 -2.12
C PRO A 3 -11.63 7.25 -2.97
N MET A 4 -11.49 7.35 -4.30
CA MET A 4 -11.95 6.31 -5.22
C MET A 4 -11.17 5.02 -4.94
N THR A 5 -11.86 3.99 -4.46
CA THR A 5 -11.30 2.66 -4.24
C THR A 5 -10.82 2.10 -5.57
N LYS A 6 -9.56 1.64 -5.64
CA LYS A 6 -9.04 1.09 -6.90
C LYS A 6 -9.59 -0.32 -7.13
N LYS A 7 -10.02 -0.62 -8.35
CA LYS A 7 -10.53 -1.94 -8.73
C LYS A 7 -9.44 -2.79 -9.38
N VAL A 8 -9.24 -4.00 -8.86
CA VAL A 8 -8.23 -4.97 -9.35
C VAL A 8 -8.91 -6.26 -9.79
N LEU A 9 -8.62 -6.71 -11.02
CA LEU A 9 -9.13 -7.96 -11.59
C LEU A 9 -8.00 -8.97 -11.81
N PHE A 10 -8.11 -10.17 -11.23
CA PHE A 10 -7.24 -11.31 -11.54
C PHE A 10 -7.87 -12.24 -12.58
N LEU A 11 -7.17 -12.47 -13.68
CA LEU A 11 -7.63 -13.33 -14.77
C LEU A 11 -6.87 -14.65 -14.80
N CYS A 12 -7.60 -15.74 -15.02
CA CYS A 12 -7.06 -17.05 -15.36
C CYS A 12 -7.96 -17.69 -16.41
N THR A 13 -7.66 -18.90 -16.87
CA THR A 13 -8.56 -19.62 -17.78
C THR A 13 -9.81 -20.10 -17.04
N ALA A 14 -9.64 -20.93 -16.01
CA ALA A 14 -10.75 -21.65 -15.39
C ALA A 14 -11.41 -20.95 -14.19
N ASN A 15 -10.86 -19.84 -13.70
CA ASN A 15 -11.24 -19.21 -12.43
C ASN A 15 -11.42 -20.18 -11.24
N SER A 16 -10.69 -21.28 -11.21
CA SER A 16 -10.88 -22.34 -10.19
C SER A 16 -9.86 -22.32 -9.07
N ALA A 17 -8.59 -21.97 -9.37
CA ALA A 17 -7.49 -22.01 -8.40
C ALA A 17 -6.75 -20.68 -8.32
N ARG A 18 -5.78 -20.44 -9.21
CA ARG A 18 -4.84 -19.30 -9.16
C ARG A 18 -5.52 -17.95 -8.93
N SER A 19 -6.54 -17.61 -9.72
CA SER A 19 -7.21 -16.31 -9.65
C SER A 19 -8.08 -16.14 -8.41
N LEU A 20 -8.74 -17.21 -7.93
CA LEU A 20 -9.45 -17.18 -6.64
C LEU A 20 -8.48 -17.04 -5.46
N MET A 21 -7.34 -17.73 -5.51
CA MET A 21 -6.29 -17.59 -4.51
C MET A 21 -5.75 -16.16 -4.48
N ALA A 22 -5.50 -15.57 -5.65
CA ALA A 22 -5.04 -14.20 -5.76
C ALA A 22 -6.08 -13.18 -5.24
N GLU A 23 -7.37 -13.35 -5.59
CA GLU A 23 -8.48 -12.52 -5.10
C GLU A 23 -8.53 -12.53 -3.57
N ALA A 24 -8.57 -13.72 -2.97
CA ALA A 24 -8.66 -13.89 -1.52
C ALA A 24 -7.46 -13.28 -0.78
N ILE A 25 -6.26 -13.57 -1.28
CA ILE A 25 -5.02 -13.07 -0.69
C ILE A 25 -4.94 -11.54 -0.78
N LEU A 26 -5.29 -10.95 -1.94
CA LEU A 26 -5.26 -9.50 -2.09
C LEU A 26 -6.33 -8.82 -1.23
N ARG A 27 -7.54 -9.39 -1.10
CA ARG A 27 -8.56 -8.86 -0.16
C ARG A 27 -8.03 -8.76 1.26
N GLN A 28 -7.31 -9.78 1.72
CA GLN A 28 -6.74 -9.78 3.08
C GLN A 28 -5.65 -8.71 3.29
N PHE A 29 -4.84 -8.43 2.27
CA PHE A 29 -3.73 -7.47 2.40
C PHE A 29 -4.05 -6.04 1.92
N GLY A 30 -5.09 -5.90 1.09
CA GLY A 30 -5.54 -4.66 0.47
C GLY A 30 -6.45 -3.81 1.36
N ASN A 31 -7.08 -4.41 2.39
CA ASN A 31 -8.08 -3.76 3.24
C ASN A 31 -9.17 -3.04 2.41
N ASP A 32 -9.81 -2.01 2.97
CA ASP A 32 -10.85 -1.23 2.30
C ASP A 32 -10.31 -0.28 1.19
N GLU A 33 -9.01 -0.33 0.88
CA GLU A 33 -8.39 0.52 -0.15
C GLU A 33 -8.58 -0.04 -1.57
N LEU A 34 -8.92 -1.33 -1.70
CA LEU A 34 -9.01 -2.04 -2.97
C LEU A 34 -10.30 -2.86 -3.07
N GLU A 35 -10.95 -2.75 -4.23
CA GLU A 35 -12.02 -3.65 -4.64
C GLU A 35 -11.43 -4.75 -5.53
N VAL A 36 -11.48 -5.99 -5.07
CA VAL A 36 -10.76 -7.11 -5.71
C VAL A 36 -11.71 -8.13 -6.29
N TYR A 37 -11.44 -8.51 -7.52
CA TYR A 37 -12.21 -9.46 -8.31
C TYR A 37 -11.30 -10.48 -8.98
N SER A 38 -11.87 -11.61 -9.36
CA SER A 38 -11.28 -12.56 -10.30
C SER A 38 -12.31 -13.06 -11.30
N ALA A 39 -11.83 -13.53 -12.45
CA ALA A 39 -12.66 -14.13 -13.50
C ALA A 39 -11.89 -15.12 -14.38
N GLY A 40 -12.63 -15.88 -15.15
CA GLY A 40 -12.14 -16.90 -16.09
C GLY A 40 -12.62 -16.68 -17.51
N THR A 41 -11.80 -17.04 -18.49
CA THR A 41 -12.26 -17.12 -19.90
C THR A 41 -13.13 -18.36 -20.14
N GLU A 42 -12.89 -19.44 -19.39
CA GLU A 42 -13.67 -20.69 -19.40
C GLU A 42 -13.93 -21.13 -17.94
N PRO A 43 -14.75 -20.40 -17.16
CA PRO A 43 -14.89 -20.64 -15.72
C PRO A 43 -15.46 -22.02 -15.39
N THR A 44 -14.93 -22.64 -14.35
CA THR A 44 -15.41 -23.93 -13.83
C THR A 44 -15.86 -23.79 -12.38
N GLN A 45 -15.60 -24.76 -11.50
CA GLN A 45 -15.91 -24.68 -10.08
C GLN A 45 -14.65 -24.34 -9.27
N PRO A 46 -14.77 -23.65 -8.12
CA PRO A 46 -13.66 -23.45 -7.20
C PRO A 46 -13.00 -24.80 -6.85
N GLU A 47 -11.68 -24.87 -7.02
CA GLU A 47 -10.89 -26.08 -6.75
C GLU A 47 -10.74 -26.26 -5.23
N PRO A 48 -11.21 -27.38 -4.63
CA PRO A 48 -11.17 -27.57 -3.18
C PRO A 48 -9.77 -27.42 -2.59
N LYS A 49 -8.72 -27.93 -3.27
CA LYS A 49 -7.34 -27.81 -2.78
C LYS A 49 -6.81 -26.37 -2.78
N ALA A 50 -7.37 -25.50 -3.61
CA ALA A 50 -7.06 -24.07 -3.58
C ALA A 50 -7.67 -23.41 -2.33
N LEU A 51 -8.91 -23.76 -1.99
CA LEU A 51 -9.58 -23.29 -0.78
C LEU A 51 -8.88 -23.80 0.49
N GLU A 52 -8.50 -25.08 0.54
CA GLU A 52 -7.72 -25.65 1.64
C GLU A 52 -6.37 -24.95 1.82
N ALA A 53 -5.69 -24.62 0.71
CA ALA A 53 -4.43 -23.89 0.76
C ALA A 53 -4.59 -22.46 1.30
N LEU A 54 -5.70 -21.78 0.97
CA LEU A 54 -6.03 -20.47 1.53
C LEU A 54 -6.33 -20.55 3.04
N GLN A 55 -7.15 -21.52 3.45
CA GLN A 55 -7.47 -21.75 4.87
C GLN A 55 -6.21 -22.06 5.69
N ALA A 56 -5.28 -22.85 5.14
CA ALA A 56 -4.00 -23.15 5.79
C ALA A 56 -3.11 -21.91 5.98
N LEU A 57 -3.32 -20.84 5.20
CA LEU A 57 -2.67 -19.54 5.36
C LEU A 57 -3.46 -18.56 6.24
N GLY A 58 -4.62 -18.97 6.76
CA GLY A 58 -5.52 -18.10 7.51
C GLY A 58 -6.25 -17.07 6.64
N VAL A 59 -6.39 -17.33 5.33
CA VAL A 59 -7.08 -16.46 4.38
C VAL A 59 -8.56 -16.88 4.29
N SER A 60 -9.48 -15.94 4.43
CA SER A 60 -10.91 -16.20 4.29
C SER A 60 -11.24 -16.60 2.85
N THR A 61 -12.10 -17.62 2.71
CA THR A 61 -12.63 -18.09 1.42
C THR A 61 -14.08 -17.65 1.19
N GLU A 62 -14.63 -16.85 2.08
CA GLU A 62 -16.02 -16.40 2.02
C GLU A 62 -16.27 -15.52 0.78
N GLY A 63 -17.40 -15.73 0.11
CA GLY A 63 -17.78 -14.97 -1.08
C GLY A 63 -16.98 -15.27 -2.35
N LEU A 64 -16.01 -16.19 -2.30
CA LEU A 64 -15.30 -16.64 -3.50
C LEU A 64 -16.24 -17.47 -4.39
N SER A 65 -16.26 -17.13 -5.66
CA SER A 65 -17.04 -17.82 -6.68
C SER A 65 -16.33 -17.73 -8.03
N SER A 66 -16.43 -18.81 -8.82
CA SER A 66 -15.93 -18.85 -10.18
C SER A 66 -16.94 -18.16 -11.10
N LYS A 67 -16.48 -17.20 -11.91
CA LYS A 67 -17.31 -16.35 -12.76
C LYS A 67 -16.66 -16.09 -14.12
N ALA A 68 -17.47 -15.83 -15.15
CA ALA A 68 -16.96 -15.56 -16.48
C ALA A 68 -16.46 -14.12 -16.60
N VAL A 69 -15.38 -13.92 -17.35
CA VAL A 69 -14.88 -12.58 -17.66
C VAL A 69 -15.87 -11.79 -18.52
N SER A 70 -16.70 -12.48 -19.30
CA SER A 70 -17.78 -11.87 -20.11
C SER A 70 -18.86 -11.19 -19.27
N ASP A 71 -18.98 -11.55 -18.00
CA ASP A 71 -20.00 -11.01 -17.10
C ASP A 71 -19.54 -9.70 -16.44
N LEU A 72 -18.31 -9.26 -16.73
CA LEU A 72 -17.68 -8.09 -16.12
C LEU A 72 -17.50 -6.95 -17.14
N SER A 73 -17.78 -5.73 -16.69
CA SER A 73 -17.48 -4.51 -17.44
C SER A 73 -15.99 -4.18 -17.36
N ILE A 74 -15.34 -4.12 -18.52
CA ILE A 74 -13.88 -4.01 -18.65
C ILE A 74 -13.34 -2.63 -18.25
N ASP A 75 -14.12 -1.59 -18.52
CA ASP A 75 -13.77 -0.20 -18.26
C ASP A 75 -13.79 0.16 -16.76
N GLU A 76 -14.18 -0.77 -15.89
CA GLU A 76 -14.28 -0.52 -14.45
C GLU A 76 -12.97 -0.77 -13.68
N PHE A 77 -11.98 -1.45 -14.27
CA PHE A 77 -10.81 -1.91 -13.51
C PHE A 77 -9.58 -1.02 -13.72
N ASP A 78 -8.93 -0.59 -12.64
CA ASP A 78 -7.66 0.14 -12.72
C ASP A 78 -6.48 -0.77 -13.08
N TYR A 79 -6.53 -2.02 -12.60
CA TYR A 79 -5.50 -3.04 -12.82
C TYR A 79 -6.11 -4.36 -13.25
N VAL A 80 -5.52 -4.98 -14.27
CA VAL A 80 -5.90 -6.30 -14.74
C VAL A 80 -4.67 -7.19 -14.77
N ILE A 81 -4.70 -8.26 -13.98
CA ILE A 81 -3.54 -9.11 -13.74
C ILE A 81 -3.85 -10.52 -14.26
N SER A 82 -3.24 -10.90 -15.38
CA SER A 82 -3.33 -12.26 -15.90
C SER A 82 -2.36 -13.19 -15.16
N LEU A 83 -2.84 -14.37 -14.79
CA LEU A 83 -2.10 -15.41 -14.07
C LEU A 83 -1.70 -16.62 -14.95
N CYS A 84 -2.04 -16.58 -16.25
CA CYS A 84 -1.67 -17.61 -17.21
C CYS A 84 -1.50 -17.05 -18.64
N ASP A 85 -0.70 -17.72 -19.46
CA ASP A 85 -0.41 -17.30 -20.83
C ASP A 85 -1.65 -17.28 -21.74
N ARG A 86 -2.59 -18.19 -21.52
CA ARG A 86 -3.84 -18.27 -22.29
C ARG A 86 -4.71 -17.05 -22.03
N ALA A 87 -5.01 -16.74 -20.77
CA ALA A 87 -5.79 -15.55 -20.41
C ALA A 87 -5.06 -14.27 -20.81
N ARG A 88 -3.72 -14.25 -20.80
CA ARG A 88 -2.95 -13.13 -21.35
C ARG A 88 -3.24 -12.94 -22.84
N SER A 89 -3.12 -14.00 -23.64
CA SER A 89 -3.28 -13.93 -25.09
C SER A 89 -4.71 -13.56 -25.50
N GLU A 90 -5.71 -14.08 -24.77
CA GLU A 90 -7.13 -13.84 -25.03
C GLU A 90 -7.56 -12.42 -24.63
N CYS A 91 -6.99 -11.86 -23.55
CA CYS A 91 -7.49 -10.60 -22.97
C CYS A 91 -6.60 -9.38 -23.24
N GLN A 92 -5.31 -9.52 -23.54
CA GLN A 92 -4.36 -8.39 -23.55
C GLN A 92 -4.77 -7.23 -24.49
N LEU A 93 -5.40 -7.52 -25.64
CA LEU A 93 -5.87 -6.49 -26.57
C LEU A 93 -7.10 -5.74 -26.04
N GLN A 94 -7.93 -6.41 -25.24
CA GLN A 94 -9.20 -5.89 -24.73
C GLN A 94 -9.01 -4.94 -23.54
N TYR A 95 -7.92 -5.10 -22.78
CA TYR A 95 -7.60 -4.32 -21.58
C TYR A 95 -6.40 -3.38 -21.76
N LYS A 96 -6.19 -2.89 -23.00
CA LYS A 96 -5.00 -2.12 -23.37
C LYS A 96 -4.89 -0.77 -22.64
N GLU A 97 -6.02 -0.17 -22.30
CA GLU A 97 -6.11 1.11 -21.58
C GLU A 97 -6.02 0.92 -20.05
N ASN A 98 -6.22 -0.29 -19.54
CA ASN A 98 -6.03 -0.64 -18.13
C ASN A 98 -4.54 -0.93 -17.86
N HIS A 99 -4.09 -0.82 -16.61
CA HIS A 99 -2.75 -1.30 -16.24
C HIS A 99 -2.71 -2.83 -16.27
N PHE A 100 -2.46 -3.39 -17.46
CA PHE A 100 -2.39 -4.82 -17.68
C PHE A 100 -1.04 -5.40 -17.24
N ILE A 101 -1.06 -6.39 -16.35
CA ILE A 101 0.12 -7.04 -15.81
C ILE A 101 0.02 -8.55 -16.06
N ALA A 102 1.09 -9.18 -16.53
CA ALA A 102 1.16 -10.63 -16.69
C ALA A 102 2.08 -11.23 -15.62
N TRP A 103 1.51 -12.10 -14.78
CA TRP A 103 2.27 -12.98 -13.89
C TRP A 103 2.09 -14.42 -14.36
N ASP A 104 3.18 -15.10 -14.69
CA ASP A 104 3.09 -16.50 -15.06
C ASP A 104 3.23 -17.38 -13.81
N PHE A 105 2.21 -18.23 -13.58
CA PHE A 105 2.20 -19.21 -12.52
C PHE A 105 1.86 -20.58 -13.10
N PRO A 106 2.68 -21.63 -12.82
CA PRO A 106 2.35 -23.00 -13.17
C PRO A 106 0.98 -23.38 -12.63
N ASP A 107 0.20 -24.12 -13.42
CA ASP A 107 -1.12 -24.56 -12.95
C ASP A 107 -0.98 -25.62 -11.84
N PRO A 108 -1.44 -25.33 -10.61
CA PRO A 108 -1.38 -26.31 -9.53
C PRO A 108 -2.29 -27.51 -9.77
N VAL A 109 -3.36 -27.38 -10.58
CA VAL A 109 -4.32 -28.45 -10.87
C VAL A 109 -3.68 -29.54 -11.73
N SER A 110 -2.87 -29.17 -12.73
CA SER A 110 -2.17 -30.14 -13.58
C SER A 110 -0.89 -30.71 -12.94
N SER A 111 -0.50 -30.21 -11.77
CA SER A 111 0.73 -30.62 -11.11
C SER A 111 0.60 -31.96 -10.41
N LYS A 112 1.60 -32.82 -10.58
CA LYS A 112 1.70 -34.10 -9.85
C LYS A 112 2.21 -33.93 -8.41
N LYS A 113 2.65 -32.73 -8.01
CA LYS A 113 3.24 -32.47 -6.69
C LYS A 113 2.14 -32.19 -5.66
N THR A 114 2.23 -32.84 -4.51
CA THR A 114 1.26 -32.69 -3.41
C THR A 114 1.23 -31.30 -2.79
N ASN A 115 2.34 -30.54 -2.87
CA ASN A 115 2.45 -29.20 -2.33
C ASN A 115 2.20 -28.08 -3.36
N ALA A 116 1.73 -28.40 -4.58
CA ALA A 116 1.61 -27.43 -5.67
C ALA A 116 0.71 -26.23 -5.32
N PHE A 117 -0.45 -26.48 -4.70
CA PHE A 117 -1.37 -25.42 -4.27
C PHE A 117 -0.75 -24.53 -3.19
N LYS A 118 -0.17 -25.13 -2.14
CA LYS A 118 0.53 -24.38 -1.09
C LYS A 118 1.66 -23.53 -1.65
N LYS A 119 2.47 -24.08 -2.56
CA LYS A 119 3.55 -23.35 -3.22
C LYS A 119 3.01 -22.16 -4.02
N THR A 120 1.99 -22.38 -4.83
CA THR A 120 1.33 -21.33 -5.63
C THR A 120 0.76 -20.23 -4.75
N ALA A 121 0.12 -20.58 -3.62
CA ALA A 121 -0.40 -19.63 -2.64
C ALA A 121 0.69 -18.70 -2.08
N HIS A 122 1.83 -19.27 -1.69
CA HIS A 122 2.96 -18.50 -1.16
C HIS A 122 3.56 -17.58 -2.23
N GLU A 123 3.81 -18.09 -3.43
CA GLU A 123 4.36 -17.28 -4.53
C GLU A 123 3.40 -16.14 -4.92
N LEU A 124 2.09 -16.39 -4.94
CA LEU A 124 1.06 -15.36 -5.11
C LEU A 124 1.09 -14.34 -3.98
N SER A 125 1.19 -14.78 -2.73
CA SER A 125 1.29 -13.90 -1.55
C SER A 125 2.48 -12.94 -1.65
N ASP A 126 3.65 -13.46 -2.02
CA ASP A 126 4.86 -12.64 -2.14
C ASP A 126 4.75 -11.65 -3.31
N ARG A 127 4.20 -12.09 -4.44
CA ARG A 127 3.96 -11.21 -5.60
C ARG A 127 2.95 -10.11 -5.30
N ILE A 128 1.89 -10.44 -4.57
CA ILE A 128 0.86 -9.49 -4.12
C ILE A 128 1.44 -8.46 -3.14
N LYS A 129 2.28 -8.88 -2.19
CA LYS A 129 2.97 -7.94 -1.29
C LYS A 129 3.85 -6.96 -2.07
N MET A 130 4.61 -7.43 -3.05
CA MET A 130 5.40 -6.56 -3.92
C MET A 130 4.53 -5.60 -4.73
N PHE A 131 3.41 -6.08 -5.27
CA PHE A 131 2.46 -5.26 -6.01
C PHE A 131 1.87 -4.16 -5.12
N LEU A 132 1.47 -4.48 -3.89
CA LEU A 132 0.97 -3.51 -2.91
C LEU A 132 2.00 -2.43 -2.57
N LEU A 133 3.28 -2.80 -2.42
CA LEU A 133 4.35 -1.81 -2.21
C LEU A 133 4.46 -0.83 -3.37
N ILE A 134 4.34 -1.30 -4.62
CA ILE A 134 4.37 -0.45 -5.81
C ILE A 134 3.10 0.41 -5.90
N LEU A 135 1.93 -0.18 -5.64
CA LEU A 135 0.66 0.56 -5.65
C LEU A 135 0.67 1.72 -4.65
N ARG A 136 1.12 1.45 -3.42
CA ARG A 136 1.22 2.45 -2.33
C ARG A 136 2.31 3.48 -2.58
N LYS A 137 3.38 3.10 -3.27
CA LYS A 137 4.45 4.03 -3.67
C LYS A 137 4.05 4.92 -4.85
N ASN A 138 3.27 4.40 -5.80
CA ASN A 138 2.80 5.13 -6.99
C ASN A 138 1.53 5.95 -6.70
N SER A 139 0.86 5.74 -5.56
CA SER A 139 -0.02 6.75 -5.00
C SER A 139 0.83 7.87 -4.40
N ASP A 140 1.29 8.80 -5.24
CA ASP A 140 1.87 10.10 -4.85
C ASP A 140 0.82 11.03 -4.18
N LYS A 141 -0.12 10.44 -3.44
CA LYS A 141 -0.91 11.15 -2.44
C LYS A 141 -0.29 10.79 -1.10
N PRO A 142 0.27 11.75 -0.34
CA PRO A 142 0.61 11.51 1.06
C PRO A 142 -0.56 10.77 1.71
N HIS A 143 -0.32 9.59 2.31
CA HIS A 143 -1.35 8.81 3.00
C HIS A 143 -1.88 9.64 4.16
N LEU A 144 -2.84 10.53 3.90
CA LEU A 144 -3.56 11.26 4.93
C LEU A 144 -4.47 10.25 5.62
N PHE A 145 -3.92 9.61 6.65
CA PHE A 145 -4.55 8.74 7.64
C PHE A 145 -5.94 8.21 7.29
N ASN A 146 -6.05 6.90 7.04
CA ASN A 146 -7.32 6.23 6.78
C ASN A 146 -8.23 6.22 8.04
N ALA A 147 -7.63 6.30 9.23
CA ALA A 147 -8.34 6.38 10.50
C ALA A 147 -7.54 7.18 11.56
N PRO A 148 -8.19 7.81 12.55
CA PRO A 148 -7.52 8.62 13.57
C PRO A 148 -6.45 7.86 14.38
N GLU A 149 -6.63 6.57 14.63
CA GLU A 149 -5.67 5.74 15.37
C GLU A 149 -4.31 5.64 14.67
N ASP A 150 -4.26 5.72 13.34
CA ASP A 150 -2.99 5.69 12.62
C ASP A 150 -2.23 6.99 12.83
N PHE A 151 -2.93 8.12 12.92
CA PHE A 151 -2.33 9.40 13.32
C PHE A 151 -1.73 9.30 14.72
N PHE A 152 -2.48 8.77 15.68
CA PHE A 152 -1.98 8.64 17.06
C PHE A 152 -0.83 7.63 17.19
N LYS A 153 -0.85 6.50 16.47
CA LYS A 153 0.27 5.53 16.44
C LYS A 153 1.56 6.16 15.90
N ILE A 154 1.45 7.05 14.92
CA ILE A 154 2.61 7.78 14.39
C ILE A 154 3.09 8.85 15.37
N MET A 155 2.17 9.60 15.98
CA MET A 155 2.49 10.64 16.96
C MET A 155 3.05 10.08 18.29
N ALA A 156 2.73 8.83 18.65
CA ALA A 156 3.12 8.24 19.93
C ALA A 156 4.63 7.94 20.09
N ASP A 157 5.42 8.05 19.02
CA ASP A 157 6.88 7.92 19.13
C ASP A 157 7.51 9.25 19.60
N PRO A 158 8.33 9.25 20.66
CA PRO A 158 8.88 10.48 21.23
C PRO A 158 9.71 11.33 20.25
N LEU A 159 10.46 10.69 19.34
CA LEU A 159 11.31 11.40 18.40
C LEU A 159 10.47 12.02 17.29
N ARG A 160 9.50 11.29 16.72
CA ARG A 160 8.55 11.86 15.75
C ARG A 160 7.75 13.01 16.34
N LEU A 161 7.28 12.87 17.58
CA LEU A 161 6.54 13.94 18.26
C LEU A 161 7.38 15.20 18.42
N THR A 162 8.64 15.04 18.82
CA THR A 162 9.64 16.13 18.90
C THR A 162 9.81 16.80 17.54
N MET A 163 10.06 16.02 16.48
CA MET A 163 10.29 16.54 15.13
C MET A 163 9.07 17.28 14.54
N ILE A 164 7.87 16.75 14.74
CA ILE A 164 6.63 17.39 14.32
C ILE A 164 6.38 18.69 15.10
N SER A 165 6.67 18.70 16.40
CA SER A 165 6.54 19.90 17.24
C SER A 165 7.55 20.99 16.84
N LEU A 166 8.77 20.60 16.49
CA LEU A 166 9.78 21.50 15.92
C LEU A 166 9.26 22.13 14.62
N LEU A 167 8.67 21.34 13.71
CA LEU A 167 8.09 21.86 12.47
C LEU A 167 6.83 22.70 12.65
N ALA A 168 6.09 22.49 13.74
CA ALA A 168 4.95 23.34 14.09
C ALA A 168 5.41 24.76 14.45
N LYS A 169 6.58 24.90 15.12
CA LYS A 169 7.18 26.19 15.47
C LYS A 169 8.03 26.78 14.34
N HIS A 170 8.85 25.96 13.71
CA HIS A 170 9.78 26.32 12.64
C HIS A 170 9.19 25.82 11.31
N LYS A 171 8.71 26.75 10.47
CA LYS A 171 7.94 26.43 9.24
C LYS A 171 8.56 25.34 8.37
N GLU A 172 9.88 25.29 8.30
CA GLU A 172 10.64 24.26 7.59
C GLU A 172 11.98 24.00 8.29
N LEU A 173 12.50 22.78 8.21
CA LEU A 173 13.80 22.37 8.78
C LEU A 173 14.53 21.34 7.91
N CYS A 174 15.85 21.39 7.86
CA CYS A 174 16.73 20.40 7.24
C CYS A 174 17.03 19.22 8.18
N VAL A 175 17.58 18.15 7.60
CA VAL A 175 18.06 16.98 8.37
C VAL A 175 19.12 17.37 9.42
N CYS A 176 19.99 18.33 9.10
CA CYS A 176 21.01 18.87 9.99
C CYS A 176 20.40 19.45 11.27
N GLU A 177 19.45 20.37 11.12
CA GLU A 177 18.76 21.04 12.23
C GLU A 177 18.01 20.03 13.11
N PHE A 178 17.42 18.98 12.52
CA PHE A 178 16.83 17.90 13.32
C PHE A 178 17.87 17.10 14.10
N VAL A 179 19.02 16.80 13.50
CA VAL A 179 20.12 16.09 14.19
C VAL A 179 20.59 16.91 15.39
N ASP A 180 20.79 18.21 15.20
CA ASP A 180 21.25 19.11 16.26
C ASP A 180 20.19 19.25 17.37
N ALA A 181 18.93 19.51 17.01
CA ALA A 181 17.84 19.66 17.99
C ALA A 181 17.56 18.38 18.77
N THR A 182 17.57 17.23 18.09
CA THR A 182 17.21 15.95 18.71
C THR A 182 18.39 15.24 19.39
N ALA A 183 19.63 15.66 19.09
CA ALA A 183 20.88 14.97 19.46
C ALA A 183 20.92 13.49 19.01
N MET A 184 20.16 13.15 17.97
CA MET A 184 20.08 11.79 17.42
C MET A 184 20.99 11.66 16.18
N SER A 185 21.38 10.43 15.86
CA SER A 185 22.16 10.20 14.63
C SER A 185 21.35 10.50 13.36
N GLN A 186 22.03 11.02 12.33
CA GLN A 186 21.43 11.30 11.03
C GLN A 186 20.65 10.11 10.44
N PRO A 187 21.15 8.84 10.45
CA PRO A 187 20.37 7.71 9.93
C PRO A 187 19.05 7.50 10.66
N LYS A 188 19.02 7.73 11.98
CA LYS A 188 17.79 7.62 12.78
C LYS A 188 16.81 8.72 12.40
N VAL A 189 17.26 9.98 12.37
CA VAL A 189 16.45 11.14 11.96
C VAL A 189 15.88 10.93 10.56
N SER A 190 16.71 10.59 9.57
CA SER A 190 16.28 10.36 8.19
C SER A 190 15.23 9.25 8.08
N ARG A 191 15.37 8.17 8.85
CA ARG A 191 14.37 7.09 8.88
C ARG A 191 13.01 7.60 9.37
N HIS A 192 12.98 8.39 10.44
CA HIS A 192 11.74 8.97 10.95
C HIS A 192 11.15 9.99 9.98
N LEU A 193 11.95 10.85 9.34
CA LEU A 193 11.48 11.79 8.30
C LEU A 193 10.87 11.07 7.10
N ALA A 194 11.52 10.01 6.62
CA ALA A 194 11.01 9.19 5.53
C ALA A 194 9.64 8.59 5.89
N GLN A 195 9.50 8.05 7.10
CA GLN A 195 8.24 7.53 7.59
C GLN A 195 7.18 8.62 7.70
N LEU A 196 7.47 9.76 8.33
CA LEU A 196 6.51 10.86 8.47
C LEU A 196 6.02 11.40 7.10
N ARG A 197 6.88 11.38 6.08
CA ARG A 197 6.50 11.70 4.70
C ARG A 197 5.63 10.61 4.06
N GLU A 198 5.97 9.34 4.27
CA GLU A 198 5.17 8.19 3.79
C GLU A 198 3.73 8.25 4.32
N TYR A 199 3.56 8.59 5.60
CA TYR A 199 2.25 8.84 6.25
C TYR A 199 1.68 10.23 5.98
N GLY A 200 2.27 10.99 5.06
CA GLY A 200 1.71 12.24 4.58
C GLY A 200 1.64 13.40 5.58
N LEU A 201 2.30 13.28 6.74
CA LEU A 201 2.42 14.38 7.70
C LEU A 201 3.36 15.47 7.20
N LEU A 202 4.37 15.07 6.43
CA LEU A 202 5.40 15.97 5.93
C LEU A 202 5.42 15.99 4.42
N ILE A 203 5.84 17.12 3.87
CA ILE A 203 6.32 17.24 2.50
C ILE A 203 7.76 17.75 2.54
N ASP A 204 8.53 17.44 1.49
CA ASP A 204 9.91 17.90 1.35
C ASP A 204 10.09 18.79 0.12
N ARG A 205 11.01 19.75 0.22
CA ARG A 205 11.55 20.51 -0.91
C ARG A 205 13.06 20.35 -0.95
N LYS A 206 13.61 20.25 -2.16
CA LYS A 206 15.06 20.27 -2.38
C LYS A 206 15.50 21.70 -2.66
N ASP A 207 16.53 22.15 -1.96
CA ASP A 207 17.15 23.45 -2.16
C ASP A 207 18.66 23.28 -2.23
N GLN A 208 19.19 23.36 -3.45
CA GLN A 208 20.58 23.08 -3.79
C GLN A 208 21.09 21.75 -3.18
N ARG A 209 21.83 21.84 -2.07
CA ARG A 209 22.45 20.69 -1.40
C ARG A 209 21.58 20.10 -0.29
N TRP A 210 20.51 20.78 0.12
CA TRP A 210 19.73 20.45 1.30
C TRP A 210 18.31 19.98 0.95
N VAL A 211 17.76 19.15 1.83
CA VAL A 211 16.35 18.74 1.79
C VAL A 211 15.68 19.32 3.03
N TYR A 212 14.71 20.18 2.81
CA TYR A 212 13.90 20.81 3.85
C TYR A 212 12.57 20.12 3.96
N TYR A 213 12.13 19.87 5.19
CA TYR A 213 10.85 19.26 5.51
C TYR A 213 9.93 20.30 6.13
N GLN A 214 8.65 20.20 5.84
CA GLN A 214 7.60 21.02 6.44
C GLN A 214 6.35 20.18 6.69
N LEU A 215 5.49 20.62 7.62
CA LEU A 215 4.17 20.01 7.80
C LEU A 215 3.40 20.11 6.49
N ASN A 216 2.77 19.01 6.09
CA ASN A 216 1.98 18.96 4.87
C ASN A 216 0.82 19.99 4.93
N PRO A 217 0.78 20.98 4.03
CA PRO A 217 -0.26 22.00 4.03
C PRO A 217 -1.67 21.41 3.87
N ALA A 218 -1.78 20.26 3.19
CA ALA A 218 -3.04 19.55 2.95
C ALA A 218 -3.54 18.72 4.16
N LEU A 219 -2.90 18.84 5.33
CA LEU A 219 -3.38 18.16 6.53
C LEU A 219 -4.80 18.62 6.91
N PRO A 220 -5.71 17.69 7.26
CA PRO A 220 -6.99 18.03 7.85
C PRO A 220 -6.85 18.96 9.06
N ASP A 221 -7.76 19.93 9.18
CA ASP A 221 -7.72 20.97 10.22
C ASP A 221 -7.61 20.40 11.63
N TRP A 222 -8.29 19.27 11.89
CA TRP A 222 -8.27 18.63 13.20
C TRP A 222 -6.88 18.10 13.56
N MET A 223 -6.12 17.54 12.61
CA MET A 223 -4.76 17.05 12.84
C MET A 223 -3.81 18.21 13.07
N ARG A 224 -3.92 19.25 12.22
CA ARG A 224 -3.14 20.48 12.37
C ARG A 224 -3.37 21.10 13.75
N LYS A 225 -4.62 21.19 14.18
CA LYS A 225 -4.99 21.72 15.50
C LYS A 225 -4.38 20.89 16.64
N ILE A 226 -4.42 19.56 16.55
CA ILE A 226 -3.79 18.69 17.55
C ILE A 226 -2.28 18.93 17.57
N ILE A 227 -1.60 18.92 16.43
CA ILE A 227 -0.15 19.14 16.35
C ILE A 227 0.23 20.48 17.00
N ILE A 228 -0.45 21.57 16.61
CA ILE A 228 -0.18 22.91 17.14
C ILE A 228 -0.46 22.96 18.64
N THR A 229 -1.62 22.44 19.09
CA THR A 229 -1.97 22.42 20.51
C THR A 229 -0.96 21.61 21.31
N THR A 230 -0.54 20.45 20.82
CA THR A 230 0.47 19.63 21.48
C THR A 230 1.80 20.38 21.58
N ALA A 231 2.24 21.05 20.51
CA ALA A 231 3.47 21.84 20.51
C ALA A 231 3.39 23.03 21.48
N ASP A 232 2.29 23.79 21.47
CA ASP A 232 2.08 24.98 22.31
C ASP A 232 2.09 24.64 23.81
N TYR A 233 1.47 23.52 24.19
CA TYR A 233 1.40 23.08 25.59
C TYR A 233 2.58 22.20 26.03
N ASN A 234 3.54 21.92 25.13
CA ASN A 234 4.73 21.13 25.44
C ASN A 234 6.01 21.78 24.89
N PRO A 235 6.34 23.02 25.30
CA PRO A 235 7.50 23.75 24.78
C PRO A 235 8.84 23.03 25.03
N GLN A 236 8.91 22.15 26.04
CA GLN A 236 10.09 21.31 26.31
C GLN A 236 10.47 20.36 25.16
N LEU A 237 9.54 20.06 24.26
CA LEU A 237 9.81 19.27 23.05
C LEU A 237 10.52 20.09 21.97
N ILE A 238 10.53 21.42 22.10
CA ILE A 238 11.00 22.34 21.09
C ILE A 238 12.28 23.01 21.59
N LYS A 239 13.42 22.42 21.25
CA LYS A 239 14.71 23.05 21.50
C LYS A 239 14.96 24.17 20.51
N ASP A 240 15.67 25.19 20.94
CA ASP A 240 16.13 26.25 20.04
C ASP A 240 17.16 25.67 19.06
N ILE A 241 16.99 26.03 17.80
CA ILE A 241 17.86 25.63 16.70
C ILE A 241 18.71 26.86 16.41
N ASP A 242 20.02 26.75 16.62
CA ASP A 242 20.94 27.72 16.06
C ASP A 242 20.90 27.55 14.54
N ASN A 243 20.57 28.63 13.82
CA ASN A 243 20.45 28.66 12.35
C ASN A 243 21.81 28.48 11.62
N GLY A 244 22.66 27.58 12.11
CA GLY A 244 24.03 27.32 11.67
C GLY A 244 24.15 26.60 10.33
N CYS A 245 23.11 26.60 9.50
CA CYS A 245 23.21 26.16 8.11
C CYS A 245 24.04 27.18 7.31
N VAL A 246 25.36 27.06 7.39
CA VAL A 246 26.33 27.61 6.43
C VAL A 246 26.58 26.59 5.32
#